data_AF-X1U9E0-F1
#
_entry.id   AF-X1U9E0-F1
#
_cell.length_a   1.000
_cell.length_b   1.000
_cell.length_c   1.000
_cell.angle_alpha   90.00
_cell.angle_beta   90.00
_cell.angle_gamma   90.00
#
_symmetry.space_group_name_H-M   'P 1'
#
loop_
_entity.id
_entity.type
_entity.pdbx_description
1 polymer ?
#
loop_
_entity_poly.entity_id
_entity_poly.type
_entity_poly.pdbx_seq_one_letter_code
_entity_poly.pdbx_strand_id
1 'polypeptide(L)'
;ETPIIKVDNSTDITIRGLVIDGKNEVDPFGYSWGGTPTGVGILFKDSTGTIDGNEVRNFKLNSYPVERRGTPVGTGIIVLYDCPKVTIKGNDIIDYHASGIRLCYGVEGNIINIIDNVITGRGPQGFYSGESIRIDAASTVNIIGNELSNNIYTHEDYFEYDAAGVTIDGGLGWLPVVNIRENDILNNTFGIIVERADGAVVEAHFNNIVGNGVVSTAPNRGGATAQDVRVGIADPNVWPINTTLNATYNWWGDVTGPEHATLNLGAQGDAVS
;
A
#
# COMPACT_ATOMS: atom_id res chain seq x y z
N GLU A 1 -15.41 -14.42 -7.26
CA GLU A 1 -14.41 -15.04 -8.16
C GLU A 1 -13.15 -15.49 -7.44
N THR A 2 -12.60 -16.62 -7.86
CA THR A 2 -11.32 -17.16 -7.37
C THR A 2 -10.15 -16.32 -7.91
N PRO A 3 -9.05 -16.15 -7.17
CA PRO A 3 -7.81 -15.60 -7.72
C PRO A 3 -7.40 -16.30 -9.04
N ILE A 4 -6.77 -15.56 -9.97
CA ILE A 4 -6.28 -16.16 -11.23
C ILE A 4 -5.20 -17.20 -10.94
N ILE A 5 -4.25 -16.87 -10.06
CA ILE A 5 -3.25 -17.80 -9.55
C ILE A 5 -3.40 -17.91 -8.04
N LYS A 6 -3.57 -19.15 -7.56
CA LYS A 6 -3.60 -19.45 -6.14
C LYS A 6 -2.45 -20.38 -5.77
N VAL A 7 -1.64 -19.94 -4.83
CA VAL A 7 -0.64 -20.76 -4.13
C VAL A 7 -1.12 -20.92 -2.69
N ASP A 8 -1.33 -22.16 -2.28
CA ASP A 8 -1.92 -22.50 -0.98
C ASP A 8 -1.08 -23.61 -0.34
N ASN A 9 -0.68 -23.45 0.92
CA ASN A 9 0.05 -24.47 1.69
C ASN A 9 1.26 -25.05 0.95
N SER A 10 2.07 -24.19 0.33
CA SER A 10 3.18 -24.59 -0.55
C SER A 10 4.47 -23.85 -0.20
N THR A 11 5.61 -24.51 -0.39
CA THR A 11 6.93 -23.95 -0.07
C THR A 11 7.78 -23.76 -1.32
N ASP A 12 8.60 -22.71 -1.33
CA ASP A 12 9.57 -22.40 -2.38
C ASP A 12 8.96 -22.27 -3.79
N ILE A 13 7.73 -21.78 -3.87
CA ILE A 13 7.04 -21.58 -5.15
C ILE A 13 7.55 -20.33 -5.84
N THR A 14 7.78 -20.41 -7.15
CA THR A 14 8.13 -19.24 -7.98
C THR A 14 7.06 -19.01 -9.04
N ILE A 15 6.50 -17.79 -9.05
CA ILE A 15 5.63 -17.29 -10.13
C ILE A 15 6.42 -16.22 -10.87
N ARG A 16 6.71 -16.42 -12.16
CA ARG A 16 7.58 -15.51 -12.92
C ARG A 16 7.25 -15.35 -14.39
N GLY A 17 7.47 -14.14 -14.90
CA GLY A 17 7.42 -13.85 -16.34
C GLY A 17 6.04 -14.02 -16.97
N LEU A 18 4.97 -13.85 -16.19
CA LEU A 18 3.59 -14.01 -16.66
C LEU A 18 2.93 -12.65 -16.87
N VAL A 19 1.95 -12.62 -17.79
CA VAL A 19 0.95 -11.55 -17.89
C VAL A 19 -0.34 -12.07 -17.28
N ILE A 20 -0.79 -11.43 -16.20
CA ILE A 20 -1.95 -11.81 -15.40
C ILE A 20 -2.96 -10.66 -15.51
N ASP A 21 -4.02 -10.89 -16.28
CA ASP A 21 -4.98 -9.85 -16.67
C ASP A 21 -6.35 -10.15 -16.08
N GLY A 22 -6.84 -9.27 -15.20
CA GLY A 22 -8.17 -9.36 -14.59
C GLY A 22 -9.33 -9.05 -15.54
N LYS A 23 -9.04 -8.61 -16.78
CA LYS A 23 -10.01 -8.29 -17.84
C LYS A 23 -11.10 -7.29 -17.43
N ASN A 24 -10.91 -6.55 -16.33
CA ASN A 24 -11.90 -5.69 -15.71
C ASN A 24 -13.18 -6.42 -15.26
N GLU A 25 -13.10 -7.74 -15.12
CA GLU A 25 -14.20 -8.61 -14.73
C GLU A 25 -14.07 -8.95 -13.24
N VAL A 26 -13.88 -7.94 -12.38
CA VAL A 26 -13.92 -8.21 -10.93
C VAL A 26 -15.39 -8.34 -10.51
N ASP A 27 -15.73 -9.46 -9.89
CA ASP A 27 -17.02 -9.63 -9.23
C ASP A 27 -17.18 -8.61 -8.09
N PRO A 28 -18.20 -7.73 -8.13
CA PRO A 28 -18.40 -6.69 -7.13
C PRO A 28 -18.83 -7.20 -5.75
N PHE A 29 -19.05 -8.52 -5.56
CA PHE A 29 -19.66 -9.08 -4.36
C PHE A 29 -18.73 -9.81 -3.39
N GLY A 30 -17.43 -9.89 -3.65
CA GLY A 30 -16.68 -11.01 -3.09
C GLY A 30 -15.84 -10.77 -1.85
N TYR A 31 -16.45 -10.17 -0.83
CA TYR A 31 -15.97 -10.36 0.53
C TYR A 31 -17.13 -10.63 1.49
N SER A 32 -17.27 -11.88 1.91
CA SER A 32 -17.81 -12.18 3.25
C SER A 32 -16.62 -12.23 4.19
N TRP A 33 -16.65 -11.54 5.32
CA TRP A 33 -15.62 -11.63 6.37
C TRP A 33 -15.25 -13.10 6.64
N GLY A 34 -14.03 -13.52 6.26
CA GLY A 34 -13.53 -14.91 6.34
C GLY A 34 -13.52 -15.71 5.03
N GLY A 35 -13.95 -15.13 3.90
CA GLY A 35 -13.91 -15.73 2.57
C GLY A 35 -12.62 -15.43 1.79
N THR A 36 -12.36 -16.18 0.72
CA THR A 36 -11.27 -15.87 -0.22
C THR A 36 -11.56 -14.53 -0.91
N PRO A 37 -10.62 -13.58 -0.94
CA PRO A 37 -10.85 -12.30 -1.61
C PRO A 37 -11.10 -12.53 -3.11
N THR A 38 -12.04 -11.79 -3.69
CA THR A 38 -12.33 -11.88 -5.13
C THR A 38 -11.69 -10.76 -5.92
N GLY A 39 -11.50 -10.99 -7.22
CA GLY A 39 -10.80 -10.05 -8.09
C GLY A 39 -9.33 -9.94 -7.72
N VAL A 40 -8.66 -11.09 -7.55
CA VAL A 40 -7.24 -11.15 -7.18
C VAL A 40 -6.43 -11.74 -8.32
N GLY A 41 -5.30 -11.12 -8.65
CA GLY A 41 -4.36 -11.69 -9.62
C GLY A 41 -3.63 -12.89 -9.04
N ILE A 42 -2.79 -12.66 -8.04
CA ILE A 42 -2.03 -13.71 -7.35
C ILE A 42 -2.43 -13.72 -5.88
N LEU A 43 -2.88 -14.88 -5.40
CA LEU A 43 -3.04 -15.14 -3.97
C LEU A 43 -1.95 -16.11 -3.51
N PHE A 44 -1.09 -15.64 -2.62
CA PHE A 44 -0.13 -16.44 -1.85
C PHE A 44 -0.67 -16.63 -0.44
N LYS A 45 -1.04 -17.86 -0.08
CA LYS A 45 -1.68 -18.18 1.20
C LYS A 45 -0.95 -19.32 1.89
N ASP A 46 -0.62 -19.16 3.16
CA ASP A 46 0.06 -20.20 3.96
C ASP A 46 1.30 -20.76 3.23
N SER A 47 2.10 -19.90 2.58
CA SER A 47 3.09 -20.32 1.59
C SER A 47 4.38 -19.50 1.62
N THR A 48 5.48 -20.07 1.12
CA THR A 48 6.77 -19.39 0.92
C THR A 48 7.18 -19.39 -0.55
N GLY A 49 7.96 -18.38 -0.96
CA GLY A 49 8.41 -18.32 -2.34
C GLY A 49 8.71 -16.93 -2.89
N THR A 50 8.60 -16.81 -4.20
CA THR A 50 8.93 -15.59 -4.95
C THR A 50 7.92 -15.31 -6.06
N ILE A 51 7.51 -14.05 -6.18
CA ILE A 51 6.71 -13.52 -7.29
C ILE A 51 7.61 -12.52 -8.03
N ASP A 52 8.09 -12.88 -9.22
CA ASP A 52 9.21 -12.21 -9.90
C ASP A 52 8.92 -11.85 -11.35
N GLY A 53 9.00 -10.56 -11.71
CA GLY A 53 8.96 -10.18 -13.13
C GLY A 53 7.63 -10.46 -13.83
N ASN A 54 6.50 -10.29 -13.13
CA ASN A 54 5.16 -10.48 -13.71
C ASN A 54 4.53 -9.12 -14.04
N GLU A 55 3.67 -9.10 -15.05
CA GLU A 55 2.75 -8.00 -15.32
C GLU A 55 1.37 -8.38 -14.77
N VAL A 56 0.84 -7.62 -13.82
CA VAL A 56 -0.46 -7.87 -13.17
C VAL A 56 -1.37 -6.66 -13.38
N ARG A 57 -2.46 -6.81 -14.15
CA ARG A 57 -3.24 -5.64 -14.58
C ARG A 57 -4.75 -5.85 -14.63
N ASN A 58 -5.48 -4.73 -14.69
CA ASN A 58 -6.92 -4.68 -14.94
C ASN A 58 -7.78 -5.39 -13.87
N PHE A 59 -7.36 -5.33 -12.60
CA PHE A 59 -8.12 -5.83 -11.46
C PHE A 59 -9.05 -4.76 -10.92
N LYS A 60 -10.05 -4.40 -11.74
CA LYS A 60 -11.02 -3.35 -11.44
C LYS A 60 -12.43 -3.71 -11.89
N LEU A 61 -13.40 -2.94 -11.40
CA LEU A 61 -14.78 -3.02 -11.86
C LEU A 61 -14.96 -2.23 -13.16
N ASN A 62 -15.55 -2.85 -14.18
CA ASN A 62 -15.92 -2.21 -15.45
C ASN A 62 -16.92 -1.07 -15.29
N SER A 63 -17.90 -1.24 -14.40
CA SER A 63 -18.93 -0.26 -14.12
C SER A 63 -19.22 -0.24 -12.63
N TYR A 64 -19.20 0.96 -12.04
CA TYR A 64 -19.45 1.12 -10.62
C TYR A 64 -20.96 1.07 -10.34
N PRO A 65 -21.45 0.13 -9.52
CA PRO A 65 -22.81 0.25 -9.00
C PRO A 65 -22.84 1.39 -7.97
N VAL A 66 -23.43 2.52 -8.36
CA VAL A 66 -23.50 3.83 -7.65
C VAL A 66 -23.96 3.74 -6.18
N GLU A 67 -24.48 2.60 -5.74
CA GLU A 67 -25.17 2.46 -4.46
C GLU A 67 -24.46 1.59 -3.41
N ARG A 68 -23.24 1.07 -3.67
CA ARG A 68 -22.67 0.04 -2.80
C ARG A 68 -21.46 0.49 -1.98
N ARG A 69 -21.67 0.50 -0.67
CA ARG A 69 -20.65 0.49 0.38
C ARG A 69 -20.24 -0.95 0.62
N GLY A 70 -19.08 -1.36 0.11
CA GLY A 70 -18.59 -2.73 0.23
C GLY A 70 -17.08 -2.75 0.41
N THR A 71 -16.56 -3.90 0.85
CA THR A 71 -15.11 -4.13 0.98
C THR A 71 -14.39 -3.83 -0.34
N PRO A 72 -13.21 -3.19 -0.29
CA PRO A 72 -12.39 -3.00 -1.49
C PRO A 72 -12.11 -4.35 -2.19
N VAL A 73 -12.44 -4.43 -3.48
CA VAL A 73 -12.19 -5.58 -4.38
C VAL A 73 -11.19 -5.18 -5.45
N GLY A 74 -10.56 -6.13 -6.15
CA GLY A 74 -9.66 -5.78 -7.25
C GLY A 74 -8.25 -5.48 -6.76
N THR A 75 -7.53 -6.53 -6.38
CA THR A 75 -6.17 -6.46 -5.85
C THR A 75 -5.22 -7.23 -6.78
N GLY A 76 -4.05 -6.68 -7.08
CA GLY A 76 -3.06 -7.37 -7.91
C GLY A 76 -2.52 -8.62 -7.23
N ILE A 77 -1.84 -8.45 -6.11
CA ILE A 77 -1.19 -9.52 -5.34
C ILE A 77 -1.65 -9.47 -3.88
N ILE A 78 -2.01 -10.62 -3.33
CA ILE A 78 -2.30 -10.79 -1.90
C ILE A 78 -1.36 -11.82 -1.30
N VAL A 79 -0.75 -11.47 -0.16
CA VAL A 79 -0.10 -12.40 0.75
C VAL A 79 -0.98 -12.54 1.99
N LEU A 80 -1.37 -13.77 2.32
CA LEU A 80 -2.42 -14.05 3.30
C LEU A 80 -1.96 -15.09 4.33
N TYR A 81 -2.23 -14.81 5.61
CA TYR A 81 -1.96 -15.70 6.75
C TYR A 81 -0.46 -16.01 6.95
N ASP A 82 -0.12 -17.28 7.18
CA ASP A 82 1.23 -17.67 7.55
C ASP A 82 2.13 -17.83 6.33
N CYS A 83 2.71 -16.72 5.89
CA CYS A 83 3.69 -16.68 4.81
C CYS A 83 5.08 -16.31 5.36
N PRO A 84 5.87 -17.27 5.91
CA PRO A 84 7.12 -16.98 6.62
C PRO A 84 8.16 -16.19 5.83
N LYS A 85 8.23 -16.42 4.52
CA LYS A 85 9.18 -15.76 3.65
C LYS A 85 8.65 -15.66 2.24
N VAL A 86 8.29 -14.44 1.83
CA VAL A 86 7.84 -14.15 0.47
C VAL A 86 8.63 -12.97 -0.07
N THR A 87 9.10 -13.08 -1.31
CA THR A 87 9.72 -11.97 -2.03
C THR A 87 8.89 -11.65 -3.26
N ILE A 88 8.42 -10.41 -3.35
CA ILE A 88 7.66 -9.86 -4.47
C ILE A 88 8.59 -8.86 -5.14
N LYS A 89 9.10 -9.15 -6.34
CA LYS A 89 10.10 -8.30 -6.97
C LYS A 89 9.96 -8.12 -8.46
N GLY A 90 10.38 -6.97 -8.98
CA GLY A 90 10.45 -6.73 -10.42
C GLY A 90 9.10 -6.81 -11.13
N ASN A 91 7.97 -6.74 -10.41
CA ASN A 91 6.64 -6.85 -11.03
C ASN A 91 6.16 -5.48 -11.48
N ASP A 92 5.37 -5.47 -12.55
CA ASP A 92 4.63 -4.32 -13.05
C ASP A 92 3.13 -4.52 -12.73
N ILE A 93 2.58 -3.72 -11.81
CA ILE A 93 1.23 -3.89 -11.26
C ILE A 93 0.41 -2.64 -11.55
N ILE A 94 -0.57 -2.73 -12.45
CA ILE A 94 -1.25 -1.55 -12.99
C ILE A 94 -2.77 -1.68 -12.91
N ASP A 95 -3.46 -0.57 -12.66
CA ASP A 95 -4.91 -0.45 -12.90
C ASP A 95 -5.76 -1.43 -12.06
N TYR A 96 -5.51 -1.40 -10.75
CA TYR A 96 -6.29 -2.07 -9.71
C TYR A 96 -7.30 -1.12 -9.04
N HIS A 97 -8.32 -1.68 -8.39
CA HIS A 97 -9.32 -0.88 -7.67
C HIS A 97 -8.95 -0.64 -6.20
N ALA A 98 -8.48 -1.70 -5.52
CA ALA A 98 -8.21 -1.71 -4.09
C ALA A 98 -6.73 -1.51 -3.81
N SER A 99 -5.91 -2.52 -4.11
CA SER A 99 -4.48 -2.41 -3.84
C SER A 99 -3.64 -3.09 -4.92
N GLY A 100 -2.42 -2.61 -5.15
CA GLY A 100 -1.44 -3.30 -5.99
C GLY A 100 -0.98 -4.58 -5.28
N ILE A 101 -0.43 -4.41 -4.08
CA ILE A 101 -0.02 -5.49 -3.18
C ILE A 101 -0.73 -5.31 -1.84
N ARG A 102 -1.27 -6.40 -1.30
CA ARG A 102 -1.90 -6.40 0.04
C ARG A 102 -1.36 -7.53 0.91
N LEU A 103 -0.95 -7.19 2.13
CA LEU A 103 -0.47 -8.13 3.14
C LEU A 103 -1.50 -8.25 4.25
N CYS A 104 -2.08 -9.44 4.42
CA CYS A 104 -3.18 -9.68 5.35
C CYS A 104 -2.85 -10.80 6.34
N TYR A 105 -3.19 -10.59 7.61
CA TYR A 105 -3.15 -11.58 8.69
C TYR A 105 -1.79 -12.28 8.90
N GLY A 106 -0.68 -11.57 8.75
CA GLY A 106 0.65 -12.14 8.98
C GLY A 106 0.85 -12.66 10.41
N VAL A 107 1.73 -13.65 10.56
CA VAL A 107 2.16 -14.24 11.84
C VAL A 107 3.51 -13.65 12.25
N GLU A 108 3.79 -13.60 13.55
CA GLU A 108 5.09 -13.21 14.10
C GLU A 108 6.23 -14.04 13.45
N GLY A 109 7.31 -13.36 13.04
CA GLY A 109 8.46 -13.97 12.38
C GLY A 109 8.41 -13.97 10.85
N ASN A 110 7.26 -13.62 10.24
CA ASN A 110 7.13 -13.55 8.79
C ASN A 110 7.91 -12.37 8.22
N ILE A 111 8.72 -12.63 7.19
CA ILE A 111 9.53 -11.63 6.49
C ILE A 111 9.06 -11.51 5.05
N ILE A 112 8.49 -10.36 4.71
CA ILE A 112 8.01 -10.06 3.37
C ILE A 112 8.92 -8.99 2.75
N ASN A 113 9.45 -9.27 1.57
CA ASN A 113 10.26 -8.34 0.80
C ASN A 113 9.49 -7.91 -0.45
N ILE A 114 9.34 -6.60 -0.65
CA ILE A 114 8.71 -5.98 -1.82
C ILE A 114 9.78 -5.09 -2.47
N ILE A 115 10.37 -5.55 -3.56
CA ILE A 115 11.63 -5.01 -4.10
C ILE A 115 11.50 -4.65 -5.59
N ASP A 116 11.88 -3.45 -6.00
CA ASP A 116 11.99 -3.06 -7.42
C ASP A 116 10.71 -3.31 -8.23
N ASN A 117 9.52 -3.13 -7.63
CA ASN A 117 8.26 -3.22 -8.35
C ASN A 117 7.83 -1.84 -8.86
N VAL A 118 7.15 -1.82 -10.01
CA VAL A 118 6.43 -0.63 -10.51
C VAL A 118 4.95 -0.87 -10.24
N ILE A 119 4.33 -0.01 -9.44
CA ILE A 119 2.94 -0.14 -9.02
C ILE A 119 2.21 1.16 -9.33
N THR A 120 1.33 1.12 -10.32
CA THR A 120 0.61 2.30 -10.82
C THR A 120 -0.89 2.13 -10.63
N GLY A 121 -1.44 2.95 -9.74
CA GLY A 121 -2.88 3.07 -9.55
C GLY A 121 -3.59 3.55 -10.83
N ARG A 122 -4.91 3.37 -10.86
CA ARG A 122 -5.76 3.78 -11.99
C ARG A 122 -5.84 5.31 -12.19
N GLY A 123 -5.37 6.10 -11.23
CA GLY A 123 -5.56 7.55 -11.20
C GLY A 123 -6.82 7.93 -10.41
N PRO A 124 -7.47 9.06 -10.74
CA PRO A 124 -8.63 9.59 -10.01
C PRO A 124 -9.78 8.60 -9.83
N GLN A 125 -10.15 8.33 -8.57
CA GLN A 125 -11.27 7.45 -8.19
C GLN A 125 -12.13 8.07 -7.09
N GLY A 126 -13.44 7.84 -7.18
CA GLY A 126 -14.40 8.44 -6.26
C GLY A 126 -14.87 7.55 -5.11
N PHE A 127 -14.43 6.30 -4.95
CA PHE A 127 -15.07 5.43 -3.95
C PHE A 127 -14.18 4.43 -3.24
N TYR A 128 -13.10 3.97 -3.88
CA TYR A 128 -12.15 3.06 -3.23
C TYR A 128 -10.81 3.74 -3.07
N SER A 129 -10.15 3.41 -1.95
CA SER A 129 -8.75 3.69 -1.76
C SER A 129 -7.98 2.81 -2.73
N GLY A 130 -7.31 3.42 -3.70
CA GLY A 130 -6.24 2.75 -4.42
C GLY A 130 -4.99 2.83 -3.55
N GLU A 131 -4.41 1.72 -3.12
CA GLU A 131 -3.12 1.74 -2.43
C GLU A 131 -2.09 0.95 -3.22
N SER A 132 -0.88 1.46 -3.41
CA SER A 132 0.14 0.63 -4.07
C SER A 132 0.47 -0.59 -3.20
N ILE A 133 0.73 -0.35 -1.92
CA ILE A 133 1.00 -1.38 -0.93
C ILE A 133 0.15 -1.13 0.31
N ARG A 134 -0.67 -2.10 0.70
CA ARG A 134 -1.41 -2.09 1.97
C ARG A 134 -0.93 -3.20 2.89
N ILE A 135 -0.61 -2.85 4.13
CA ILE A 135 -0.18 -3.77 5.18
C ILE A 135 -1.24 -3.77 6.27
N ASP A 136 -2.11 -4.79 6.29
CA ASP A 136 -3.12 -4.95 7.33
C ASP A 136 -2.57 -5.71 8.56
N ALA A 137 -1.65 -6.64 8.31
CA ALA A 137 -0.89 -7.36 9.33
C ALA A 137 0.30 -8.08 8.70
N ALA A 138 1.48 -7.90 9.28
CA ALA A 138 2.72 -8.59 8.96
C ALA A 138 3.69 -8.48 10.14
N SER A 139 4.76 -9.27 10.17
CA SER A 139 5.79 -9.15 11.21
C SER A 139 6.93 -8.25 10.79
N THR A 140 7.60 -8.54 9.67
CA THR A 140 8.62 -7.66 9.09
C THR A 140 8.35 -7.47 7.61
N VAL A 141 8.28 -6.21 7.18
CA VAL A 141 8.05 -5.86 5.78
C VAL A 141 9.16 -4.92 5.31
N ASN A 142 9.84 -5.29 4.24
CA ASN A 142 10.86 -4.47 3.60
C ASN A 142 10.33 -4.02 2.23
N ILE A 143 10.14 -2.71 2.06
CA ILE A 143 9.68 -2.07 0.83
C ILE A 143 10.86 -1.27 0.28
N ILE A 144 11.52 -1.77 -0.75
CA ILE A 144 12.80 -1.25 -1.24
C ILE A 144 12.78 -1.02 -2.75
N GLY A 145 13.23 0.14 -3.24
CA GLY A 145 13.48 0.32 -4.67
C GLY A 145 12.22 0.39 -5.56
N ASN A 146 11.03 0.54 -4.99
CA ASN A 146 9.78 0.48 -5.76
C ASN A 146 9.38 1.87 -6.30
N GLU A 147 8.68 1.88 -7.43
CA GLU A 147 7.98 3.05 -7.95
C GLU A 147 6.47 2.91 -7.67
N LEU A 148 5.92 3.79 -6.82
CA LEU A 148 4.55 3.71 -6.29
C LEU A 148 3.79 4.97 -6.68
N SER A 149 2.85 4.88 -7.62
CA SER A 149 2.29 6.08 -8.23
C SER A 149 0.81 6.05 -8.59
N ASN A 150 0.25 7.24 -8.80
CA ASN A 150 -1.07 7.47 -9.39
C ASN A 150 -2.26 6.83 -8.63
N ASN A 151 -2.15 6.75 -7.31
CA ASN A 151 -3.26 6.40 -6.43
C ASN A 151 -3.99 7.67 -5.99
N ILE A 152 -5.05 8.04 -6.70
CA ILE A 152 -5.72 9.33 -6.48
C ILE A 152 -7.19 9.11 -6.07
N TYR A 153 -7.54 9.57 -4.88
CA TYR A 153 -8.92 9.68 -4.41
C TYR A 153 -9.46 11.10 -4.70
N THR A 154 -10.67 11.19 -5.24
CA THR A 154 -11.29 12.47 -5.65
C THR A 154 -12.68 12.70 -5.06
N HIS A 155 -13.16 11.85 -4.16
CA HIS A 155 -14.50 11.99 -3.61
C HIS A 155 -14.53 12.97 -2.44
N GLU A 156 -15.58 13.80 -2.39
CA GLU A 156 -15.80 14.78 -1.31
C GLU A 156 -16.48 14.13 -0.08
N ASP A 157 -17.20 13.02 -0.25
CA ASP A 157 -17.90 12.37 0.85
C ASP A 157 -16.97 11.53 1.72
N TYR A 158 -16.54 12.13 2.84
CA TYR A 158 -16.46 11.66 4.24
C TYR A 158 -16.02 10.23 4.63
N PHE A 159 -15.74 9.30 3.72
CA PHE A 159 -15.38 7.93 4.09
C PHE A 159 -13.87 7.65 4.02
N GLU A 160 -13.47 6.73 4.90
CA GLU A 160 -12.15 6.31 5.40
C GLU A 160 -11.21 5.70 4.33
N TYR A 161 -11.28 6.19 3.10
CA TYR A 161 -10.56 5.58 1.98
C TYR A 161 -9.31 6.39 1.63
N ASP A 162 -8.20 5.83 2.09
CA ASP A 162 -6.86 6.34 1.97
C ASP A 162 -6.17 5.89 0.67
N ALA A 163 -6.21 6.73 -0.38
CA ALA A 163 -5.43 6.43 -1.59
C ALA A 163 -3.95 6.81 -1.40
N ALA A 164 -3.05 5.81 -1.36
CA ALA A 164 -1.67 6.03 -0.96
C ALA A 164 -0.64 5.26 -1.77
N GLY A 165 0.62 5.71 -1.70
CA GLY A 165 1.76 4.86 -2.06
C GLY A 165 1.86 3.67 -1.12
N VAL A 166 2.00 3.91 0.19
CA VAL A 166 2.05 2.86 1.21
C VAL A 166 1.05 3.15 2.32
N THR A 167 0.23 2.17 2.68
CA THR A 167 -0.65 2.21 3.85
C THR A 167 -0.27 1.10 4.82
N ILE A 168 0.00 1.48 6.07
CA ILE A 168 0.14 0.57 7.19
C ILE A 168 -1.10 0.71 8.06
N ASP A 169 -1.91 -0.34 8.09
CA ASP A 169 -3.14 -0.41 8.86
C ASP A 169 -3.06 -1.55 9.88
N GLY A 170 -2.79 -1.23 11.14
CA GLY A 170 -2.65 -2.26 12.19
C GLY A 170 -3.97 -2.86 12.68
N GLY A 171 -5.11 -2.54 12.07
CA GLY A 171 -6.43 -2.95 12.56
C GLY A 171 -6.67 -4.46 12.64
N LEU A 172 -5.83 -5.30 12.01
CA LEU A 172 -6.09 -6.74 11.83
C LEU A 172 -5.06 -7.70 12.45
N GLY A 173 -4.05 -7.24 13.21
CA GLY A 173 -3.12 -8.20 13.81
C GLY A 173 -1.87 -7.64 14.50
N TRP A 174 -0.79 -8.40 14.36
CA TRP A 174 0.52 -8.14 14.97
C TRP A 174 1.16 -6.85 14.45
N LEU A 175 2.03 -6.31 15.28
CA LEU A 175 2.68 -5.02 15.07
C LEU A 175 3.85 -5.18 14.12
N PRO A 176 3.77 -4.60 12.91
CA PRO A 176 4.81 -4.78 11.93
C PRO A 176 6.03 -3.92 12.26
N VAL A 177 7.22 -4.47 11.97
CA VAL A 177 8.41 -3.68 11.67
C VAL A 177 8.41 -3.43 10.17
N VAL A 178 8.28 -2.18 9.75
CA VAL A 178 8.20 -1.79 8.33
C VAL A 178 9.39 -0.92 7.98
N ASN A 179 10.22 -1.39 7.05
CA ASN A 179 11.34 -0.64 6.50
C ASN A 179 10.98 -0.18 5.09
N ILE A 180 10.87 1.13 4.87
CA ILE A 180 10.51 1.74 3.59
C ILE A 180 11.71 2.54 3.10
N ARG A 181 12.42 2.05 2.09
CA ARG A 181 13.69 2.66 1.66
C ARG A 181 13.83 2.77 0.17
N GLU A 182 14.47 3.83 -0.31
CA GLU A 182 14.90 3.95 -1.72
C GLU A 182 13.71 3.81 -2.69
N ASN A 183 12.50 4.20 -2.29
CA ASN A 183 11.31 4.15 -3.16
C ASN A 183 11.02 5.52 -3.78
N ASP A 184 10.51 5.50 -5.00
CA ASP A 184 9.88 6.65 -5.66
C ASP A 184 8.38 6.61 -5.41
N ILE A 185 7.88 7.49 -4.54
CA ILE A 185 6.47 7.57 -4.14
C ILE A 185 5.86 8.84 -4.74
N LEU A 186 5.14 8.69 -5.86
CA LEU A 186 4.87 9.80 -6.78
C LEU A 186 3.37 10.01 -7.04
N ASN A 187 2.89 11.25 -6.91
CA ASN A 187 1.56 11.66 -7.40
C ASN A 187 0.38 10.80 -6.87
N ASN A 188 0.44 10.38 -5.61
CA ASN A 188 -0.67 9.76 -4.90
C ASN A 188 -1.45 10.83 -4.10
N THR A 189 -2.64 10.50 -3.59
CA THR A 189 -3.31 11.38 -2.60
C THR A 189 -2.46 11.47 -1.33
N PHE A 190 -1.93 10.34 -0.87
CA PHE A 190 -0.99 10.28 0.25
C PHE A 190 0.30 9.54 -0.13
N GLY A 191 1.43 9.98 0.42
CA GLY A 191 2.70 9.27 0.24
C GLY A 191 2.73 7.96 1.03
N ILE A 192 2.91 8.08 2.34
CA ILE A 192 2.88 6.97 3.30
C ILE A 192 1.85 7.30 4.38
N ILE A 193 1.01 6.33 4.74
CA ILE A 193 0.00 6.44 5.79
C ILE A 193 0.27 5.37 6.85
N VAL A 194 0.18 5.76 8.11
CA VAL A 194 0.19 4.85 9.25
C VAL A 194 -1.10 5.08 10.04
N GLU A 195 -2.02 4.12 9.98
CA GLU A 195 -3.30 4.12 10.69
C GLU A 195 -3.42 2.89 11.59
N ARG A 196 -4.03 3.05 12.77
CA ARG A 196 -4.37 1.94 13.69
C ARG A 196 -3.20 0.98 14.02
N ALA A 197 -1.95 1.43 13.90
CA ALA A 197 -0.75 0.59 13.97
C ALA A 197 -0.05 0.60 15.34
N ASP A 198 -0.82 0.57 16.43
CA ASP A 198 -0.33 0.80 17.79
C ASP A 198 0.87 -0.08 18.18
N GLY A 199 2.06 0.50 18.34
CA GLY A 199 3.30 -0.23 18.67
C GLY A 199 4.06 -0.83 17.46
N ALA A 200 3.61 -0.55 16.23
CA ALA A 200 4.43 -0.76 15.04
C ALA A 200 5.72 0.08 15.09
N VAL A 201 6.74 -0.38 14.36
CA VAL A 201 7.98 0.38 14.14
C VAL A 201 8.13 0.60 12.65
N VAL A 202 8.03 1.85 12.21
CA VAL A 202 8.09 2.25 10.81
C VAL A 202 9.32 3.12 10.59
N GLU A 203 10.27 2.62 9.82
CA GLU A 203 11.48 3.33 9.41
C GLU A 203 11.38 3.64 7.91
N ALA A 204 11.08 4.90 7.58
CA ALA A 204 10.91 5.35 6.21
C ALA A 204 12.06 6.30 5.84
N HIS A 205 13.10 5.82 5.17
CA HIS A 205 14.30 6.61 4.88
C HIS A 205 14.69 6.55 3.43
N PHE A 206 15.34 7.59 2.92
CA PHE A 206 15.92 7.59 1.58
C PHE A 206 14.88 7.39 0.47
N ASN A 207 13.64 7.80 0.68
CA ASN A 207 12.59 7.75 -0.35
C ASN A 207 12.44 9.11 -1.04
N ASN A 208 12.04 9.11 -2.31
CA ASN A 208 11.62 10.28 -3.06
C ASN A 208 10.09 10.39 -3.02
N ILE A 209 9.57 11.27 -2.16
CA ILE A 209 8.13 11.44 -1.92
C ILE A 209 7.67 12.73 -2.61
N VAL A 210 7.26 12.64 -3.88
CA VAL A 210 7.08 13.81 -4.77
C VAL A 210 5.66 13.90 -5.30
N GLY A 211 5.11 15.12 -5.36
CA GLY A 211 3.82 15.37 -6.03
C GLY A 211 2.60 14.72 -5.35
N ASN A 212 2.78 14.11 -4.18
CA ASN A 212 1.67 13.59 -3.39
C ASN A 212 0.87 14.77 -2.80
N GLY A 213 -0.43 14.82 -3.07
CA GLY A 213 -1.24 16.03 -2.91
C GLY A 213 -2.44 15.84 -2.00
N VAL A 214 -2.68 16.83 -1.12
CA VAL A 214 -3.96 16.97 -0.39
C VAL A 214 -5.04 17.34 -1.41
N VAL A 215 -5.66 16.36 -2.06
CA VAL A 215 -6.93 16.57 -2.75
C VAL A 215 -8.04 16.23 -1.77
N SER A 216 -8.28 17.13 -0.81
CA SER A 216 -9.54 17.17 -0.08
C SER A 216 -9.66 18.52 0.62
N THR A 217 -10.52 19.39 0.09
CA THR A 217 -11.04 20.57 0.80
C THR A 217 -12.12 20.18 1.82
N ALA A 218 -12.41 18.89 1.98
CA ALA A 218 -13.36 18.43 2.98
C ALA A 218 -12.69 18.51 4.37
N PRO A 219 -13.37 19.03 5.40
CA PRO A 219 -12.84 19.05 6.76
C PRO A 219 -12.65 17.61 7.23
N ASN A 220 -11.41 17.13 7.17
CA ASN A 220 -10.99 15.85 7.72
C ASN A 220 -11.55 15.70 9.14
N ARG A 221 -12.28 14.61 9.41
CA ARG A 221 -12.50 14.14 10.78
C ARG A 221 -11.11 13.86 11.35
N GLY A 222 -10.59 14.79 12.14
CA GLY A 222 -9.38 14.54 12.93
C GLY A 222 -8.38 15.66 13.03
N GLY A 223 -8.51 16.74 12.26
CA GLY A 223 -7.59 17.87 12.39
C GLY A 223 -6.13 17.54 12.03
N ALA A 224 -5.88 16.47 11.26
CA ALA A 224 -4.61 16.24 10.61
C ALA A 224 -4.28 17.47 9.75
N THR A 225 -3.26 18.21 10.15
CA THR A 225 -2.87 19.45 9.49
C THR A 225 -2.06 19.10 8.24
N ALA A 226 -1.96 20.01 7.27
CA ALA A 226 -1.31 19.75 5.97
C ALA A 226 0.17 19.29 6.04
N GLN A 227 0.79 19.28 7.24
CA GLN A 227 2.10 18.68 7.50
C GLN A 227 2.03 17.15 7.72
N ASP A 228 0.91 16.64 8.21
CA ASP A 228 0.62 15.21 8.45
C ASP A 228 0.21 14.47 7.16
N VAL A 229 0.40 15.05 5.97
CA VAL A 229 -0.20 14.53 4.73
C VAL A 229 0.82 14.01 3.71
N ARG A 230 2.12 14.11 4.00
CA ARG A 230 3.18 13.60 3.09
C ARG A 230 3.80 12.30 3.60
N VAL A 231 3.94 12.17 4.92
CA VAL A 231 3.99 10.90 5.66
C VAL A 231 3.03 11.11 6.83
N GLY A 232 1.80 10.66 6.66
CA GLY A 232 0.76 10.87 7.65
C GLY A 232 0.75 9.77 8.67
N ILE A 233 1.03 10.10 9.93
CA ILE A 233 0.45 9.34 11.03
C ILE A 233 -1.01 9.80 11.07
N ALA A 234 -1.93 8.90 10.72
CA ALA A 234 -3.35 9.22 10.76
C ALA A 234 -3.73 9.52 12.23
N ASP A 235 -4.32 10.70 12.41
CA ASP A 235 -4.93 11.28 13.61
C ASP A 235 -4.71 10.57 14.97
N PRO A 236 -3.85 11.12 15.87
CA PRO A 236 -3.69 10.61 17.22
C PRO A 236 -4.93 10.80 18.12
N ASN A 237 -5.95 11.55 17.69
CA ASN A 237 -7.14 11.87 18.48
C ASN A 237 -8.26 10.82 18.40
N VAL A 238 -8.23 9.91 17.43
CA VAL A 238 -9.27 8.87 17.30
C VAL A 238 -8.86 7.59 18.03
N TRP A 239 -7.56 7.30 18.08
CA TRP A 239 -6.97 6.21 18.87
C TRP A 239 -5.54 6.64 19.26
N PRO A 240 -5.12 6.57 20.53
CA PRO A 240 -3.72 6.82 20.86
C PRO A 240 -2.85 5.78 20.15
N ILE A 241 -2.10 6.22 19.14
CA ILE A 241 -1.20 5.38 18.36
C ILE A 241 0.19 5.46 19.02
N ASN A 242 0.67 4.38 19.65
CA ASN A 242 2.05 4.26 20.15
C ASN A 242 3.00 3.72 19.06
N THR A 243 2.81 4.12 17.81
CA THR A 243 3.69 3.76 16.70
C THR A 243 4.95 4.61 16.75
N THR A 244 6.11 3.96 16.59
CA THR A 244 7.34 4.69 16.30
C THR A 244 7.43 4.87 14.80
N LEU A 245 7.31 6.11 14.31
CA LEU A 245 7.60 6.46 12.93
C LEU A 245 8.85 7.32 12.87
N ASN A 246 9.83 6.89 12.09
CA ASN A 246 11.02 7.66 11.79
C ASN A 246 11.12 7.88 10.28
N ALA A 247 10.83 9.11 9.84
CA ALA A 247 10.80 9.51 8.43
C ALA A 247 11.84 10.59 8.08
N THR A 248 12.91 10.70 8.86
CA THR A 248 13.82 11.86 8.88
C THR A 248 14.73 12.00 7.66
N TYR A 249 14.91 10.95 6.86
CA TYR A 249 15.89 10.91 5.77
C TYR A 249 15.28 10.82 4.36
N ASN A 250 14.07 11.31 4.15
CA ASN A 250 13.41 11.32 2.83
C ASN A 250 13.63 12.63 2.08
N TRP A 251 13.57 12.58 0.75
CA TRP A 251 13.40 13.74 -0.11
C TRP A 251 11.91 13.94 -0.42
N TRP A 252 11.45 15.19 -0.37
CA TRP A 252 10.01 15.51 -0.37
C TRP A 252 9.54 16.23 -1.64
N GLY A 253 10.37 16.22 -2.69
CA GLY A 253 10.07 16.86 -3.96
C GLY A 253 9.99 18.38 -3.93
N ASP A 254 10.37 19.00 -2.80
CA ASP A 254 10.37 20.45 -2.61
C ASP A 254 11.52 20.87 -1.69
N VAL A 255 12.15 22.01 -2.00
CA VAL A 255 13.16 22.68 -1.18
C VAL A 255 12.62 23.20 0.16
N THR A 256 11.32 23.09 0.41
CA THR A 256 10.68 23.33 1.72
C THR A 256 10.28 22.03 2.42
N GLY A 257 10.84 20.88 2.04
CA GLY A 257 10.68 19.63 2.80
C GLY A 257 11.10 19.81 4.27
N PRO A 258 10.69 18.94 5.20
CA PRO A 258 11.08 19.05 6.61
C PRO A 258 12.61 19.17 6.74
N GLU A 259 13.03 20.24 7.43
CA GLU A 259 14.43 20.52 7.72
C GLU A 259 14.99 19.45 8.67
N HIS A 260 16.19 18.95 8.38
CA HIS A 260 16.94 18.08 9.28
C HIS A 260 18.25 18.76 9.68
N ALA A 261 18.44 18.97 10.98
CA ALA A 261 19.52 19.77 11.56
C ALA A 261 20.96 19.32 11.22
N THR A 262 21.14 18.16 10.59
CA THR A 262 22.46 17.67 10.17
C THR A 262 22.55 17.21 8.72
N LEU A 263 21.41 16.98 8.04
CA LEU A 263 21.39 16.32 6.72
C LEU A 263 20.52 17.03 5.67
N ASN A 264 19.64 17.94 6.11
CA ASN A 264 18.79 18.74 5.24
C ASN A 264 18.63 20.14 5.84
N LEU A 265 19.77 20.79 6.18
CA LEU A 265 19.80 22.11 6.80
C LEU A 265 19.21 23.13 5.82
N GLY A 266 18.16 23.84 6.22
CA GLY A 266 17.45 24.76 5.32
C GLY A 266 16.63 24.10 4.21
N ALA A 267 16.30 22.80 4.34
CA ALA A 267 15.38 22.07 3.46
C ALA A 267 15.82 21.88 1.98
N GLN A 268 17.10 22.11 1.66
CA GLN A 268 17.64 22.10 0.29
C GLN A 268 18.07 20.74 -0.28
N GLY A 269 17.70 19.61 0.33
CA GLY A 269 18.17 18.29 -0.07
C GLY A 269 17.92 17.97 -1.56
N ASP A 270 18.93 17.39 -2.21
CA ASP A 270 18.81 16.80 -3.55
C ASP A 270 17.93 15.53 -3.50
N ALA A 271 17.41 15.11 -4.66
CA ALA A 271 16.75 13.81 -4.80
C ALA A 271 17.68 12.69 -4.31
N VAL A 272 17.11 11.69 -3.64
CA VAL A 272 17.87 10.50 -3.25
C VAL A 272 18.12 9.71 -4.53
N SER A 273 19.39 9.64 -4.94
CA SER A 273 19.86 8.91 -6.14
C SER A 273 20.27 7.48 -5.82
#